data_AF-A0A815CV29-F1
#
_entry.id   AF-A0A815CV29-F1
#
_cell.length_a   1.000
_cell.length_b   1.000
_cell.length_c   1.000
_cell.angle_alpha   90.00
_cell.angle_beta   90.00
_cell.angle_gamma   90.00
#
_symmetry.space_group_name_H-M   'P 1'
#
loop_
_entity.id
_entity.type
_entity.pdbx_description
1 polymer ?
#
loop_
_entity_poly.entity_id
_entity_poly.type
_entity_poly.pdbx_seq_one_letter_code
_entity_poly.pdbx_strand_id
1 'polypeptide(L)'
;MYYFFRYRCIMFRSIILWVIIITMFKITSIFYYDLQQRSIDSSSSSLPYDTEEKTKKFSNLSLFSIKTEIKSLNLSLIINHTTIEYYKQYVKRKNHEQFMYNSNLYSSKTTRYILLVQVHTRIVYLKKFIEMLQDVETINQSLVIFSHDFIDSDINALVTNITFVPVKYIF
;
A
#
# COMPACT_ATOMS: atom_id res chain seq x y z
N MET A 1 22.52 15.86 -53.64
CA MET A 1 23.01 15.71 -52.24
C MET A 1 22.16 16.47 -51.19
N TYR A 2 21.18 17.31 -51.57
CA TYR A 2 20.33 18.07 -50.63
C TYR A 2 19.13 17.31 -50.03
N TYR A 3 18.56 16.34 -50.76
CA TYR A 3 17.37 15.60 -50.30
C TYR A 3 17.64 14.65 -49.12
N PHE A 4 18.86 14.12 -49.03
CA PHE A 4 19.26 13.21 -47.96
C PHE A 4 19.34 13.90 -46.59
N PHE A 5 19.76 15.17 -46.56
CA PHE A 5 19.89 15.93 -45.32
C PHE A 5 18.53 16.35 -44.74
N ARG A 6 17.55 16.66 -45.61
CA ARG A 6 16.21 17.10 -45.21
C ARG A 6 15.40 16.00 -44.52
N TYR A 7 15.54 14.75 -44.97
CA TYR A 7 14.84 13.61 -44.36
C TYR A 7 15.33 13.30 -42.95
N ARG A 8 16.64 13.45 -42.68
CA ARG A 8 17.19 13.23 -41.34
C ARG A 8 16.70 14.27 -40.33
N CYS A 9 16.59 15.55 -40.72
CA CYS A 9 16.06 16.60 -39.84
C CYS A 9 14.57 16.39 -39.50
N ILE A 10 13.76 15.92 -40.45
CA ILE A 10 12.33 15.62 -40.21
C ILE A 10 12.19 14.44 -39.24
N MET A 11 13.00 13.39 -39.42
CA MET A 11 13.02 12.24 -38.52
C MET A 11 13.41 12.64 -37.09
N PHE A 12 14.46 13.45 -36.92
CA PHE A 12 14.87 13.93 -35.59
C PHE A 12 13.77 14.76 -34.91
N ARG A 13 13.09 15.63 -35.66
CA ARG A 13 12.00 16.46 -35.13
C ARG A 13 10.80 15.60 -34.69
N SER A 14 10.47 14.55 -35.42
CA SER A 14 9.41 13.61 -35.04
C SER A 14 9.78 12.80 -33.80
N ILE A 15 11.04 12.36 -33.65
CA ILE A 15 11.52 11.63 -32.47
C ILE A 15 11.43 12.51 -31.21
N ILE A 16 11.86 13.77 -31.30
CA ILE A 16 11.78 14.72 -30.18
C ILE A 16 10.33 14.94 -29.74
N LEU A 17 9.42 15.07 -30.70
CA LEU A 17 7.99 15.28 -30.41
C LEU A 17 7.37 14.04 -29.74
N TRP A 18 7.79 12.84 -30.14
CA TRP A 18 7.35 11.59 -29.51
C TRP A 18 7.88 11.44 -28.07
N VAL A 19 9.13 11.82 -27.82
CA VAL A 19 9.71 11.84 -26.47
C VAL A 19 8.95 12.82 -25.56
N ILE A 20 8.59 14.01 -26.05
CA ILE A 20 7.80 14.99 -25.28
C ILE A 20 6.41 14.44 -24.95
N ILE A 21 5.76 13.74 -25.88
CA ILE A 21 4.45 13.13 -25.63
C ILE A 21 4.54 12.05 -24.53
N ILE A 22 5.57 11.20 -24.57
CA ILE A 22 5.79 10.18 -23.54
C ILE A 22 6.04 10.81 -22.16
N THR A 23 6.85 11.88 -22.10
CA THR A 23 7.15 12.53 -20.82
C THR A 23 5.93 13.25 -20.25
N MET A 24 5.13 13.91 -21.09
CA MET A 24 3.86 14.51 -20.68
C MET A 24 2.89 13.47 -20.12
N PHE A 25 2.77 12.30 -20.76
CA PHE A 25 1.91 11.22 -20.29
C PHE A 25 2.36 10.64 -18.94
N LYS A 26 3.68 10.57 -18.69
CA LYS A 26 4.21 10.17 -17.38
C LYS A 26 3.96 11.22 -16.29
N ILE A 27 4.12 12.50 -16.60
CA ILE A 27 3.92 13.59 -15.63
C ILE A 27 2.44 13.69 -15.24
N THR A 28 1.52 13.60 -16.20
CA THR A 28 0.07 13.60 -15.89
C THR A 28 -0.34 12.39 -15.05
N SER A 29 0.26 11.22 -15.31
CA SER A 29 0.07 10.03 -14.48
C SER A 29 0.56 10.27 -13.04
N ILE A 30 1.79 10.75 -12.86
CA ILE A 30 2.38 11.05 -11.54
C ILE A 30 1.53 12.10 -10.79
N PHE A 31 1.11 13.17 -11.46
CA PHE A 31 0.30 14.23 -10.86
C PHE A 31 -1.10 13.74 -10.45
N TYR A 32 -1.71 12.86 -11.25
CA TYR A 32 -2.98 12.23 -10.91
C TYR A 32 -2.86 11.37 -9.64
N TYR A 33 -1.72 10.68 -9.45
CA TYR A 33 -1.45 9.91 -8.24
C TYR A 33 -1.28 10.80 -7.01
N ASP A 34 -0.55 11.92 -7.13
CA ASP A 34 -0.23 12.82 -6.00
C ASP A 34 -1.48 13.54 -5.43
N LEU A 35 -2.40 13.95 -6.31
CA LEU A 35 -3.65 14.60 -5.89
C LEU A 35 -4.57 13.68 -5.06
N GLN A 36 -4.52 12.37 -5.30
CA GLN A 36 -5.40 11.40 -4.63
C GLN A 36 -4.85 10.94 -3.27
N GLN A 37 -3.55 11.05 -3.06
CA GLN A 37 -2.89 10.76 -1.78
C GLN A 37 -3.17 11.89 -0.75
N ARG A 38 -3.21 13.14 -1.23
CA ARG A 38 -3.42 14.34 -0.41
C ARG A 38 -4.81 14.44 0.25
N SER A 39 -5.83 13.77 -0.29
CA SER A 39 -7.18 13.69 0.34
C SER A 39 -7.27 12.66 1.46
N ILE A 40 -6.32 11.72 1.53
CA ILE A 40 -6.32 10.60 2.50
C ILE A 40 -5.61 11.04 3.79
N ASP A 41 -4.52 11.80 3.67
CA ASP A 41 -3.71 12.28 4.80
C ASP A 41 -4.45 13.24 5.75
N SER A 42 -5.53 13.89 5.32
CA SER A 42 -6.33 14.78 6.19
C SER A 42 -7.19 14.04 7.22
N SER A 43 -7.24 12.71 7.18
CA SER A 43 -8.14 11.87 8.00
C SER A 43 -7.43 11.04 9.06
N SER A 44 -6.09 10.96 9.05
CA SER A 44 -5.33 10.02 9.87
C SER A 44 -4.24 10.70 10.70
N SER A 45 -4.62 11.69 11.52
CA SER A 45 -3.72 12.24 12.54
C SER A 45 -4.33 12.15 13.94
N SER A 46 -4.24 10.96 14.56
CA SER A 46 -4.23 10.87 16.03
C SER A 46 -3.77 9.50 16.51
N LEU A 47 -2.57 9.44 17.10
CA LEU A 47 -2.27 8.54 18.21
C LEU A 47 -1.88 9.41 19.42
N PRO A 48 -2.39 9.13 20.64
CA PRO A 48 -2.18 9.97 21.81
C PRO A 48 -0.88 9.58 22.53
N TYR A 49 -0.03 10.55 22.85
CA TYR A 49 1.11 10.37 23.74
C TYR A 49 1.06 11.44 24.84
N ASP A 50 0.74 11.01 26.07
CA ASP A 50 0.73 11.85 27.26
C ASP A 50 2.15 12.29 27.64
N THR A 51 2.27 13.56 28.01
CA THR A 51 3.51 14.21 28.44
C THR A 51 3.42 14.58 29.92
N GLU A 52 4.34 14.06 30.73
CA GLU A 52 4.95 14.76 31.87
C GLU A 52 6.26 14.02 32.17
N GLU A 53 7.42 14.69 32.24
CA GLU A 53 7.87 15.27 33.51
C GLU A 53 8.98 16.31 33.29
N LYS A 54 8.96 17.31 34.17
CA LYS A 54 9.74 18.56 34.15
C LYS A 54 10.95 18.45 35.11
N THR A 55 12.07 19.08 34.72
CA THR A 55 13.22 19.52 35.56
C THR A 55 14.20 18.40 35.99
N LYS A 56 15.53 18.56 36.07
CA LYS A 56 16.37 19.72 36.44
C LYS A 56 17.86 19.48 36.06
N LYS A 57 18.48 20.48 35.39
CA LYS A 57 19.87 21.04 35.53
C LYS A 57 21.05 20.08 35.79
N PHE A 58 21.87 19.68 34.80
CA PHE A 58 22.99 20.39 34.10
C PHE A 58 24.32 20.50 34.89
N SER A 59 25.17 19.47 34.73
CA SER A 59 26.64 19.54 34.91
C SER A 59 27.41 18.52 34.03
N ASN A 60 26.84 18.02 32.93
CA ASN A 60 27.48 17.03 32.05
C ASN A 60 27.07 17.22 30.58
N LEU A 61 27.33 18.34 29.88
CA LEU A 61 26.82 18.50 28.50
C LEU A 61 27.32 17.41 27.54
N SER A 62 28.60 17.05 27.57
CA SER A 62 29.16 16.08 26.63
C SER A 62 28.71 14.64 26.93
N LEU A 63 28.76 14.24 28.20
CA LEU A 63 28.32 12.92 28.64
C LEU A 63 26.80 12.76 28.62
N PHE A 64 26.04 13.83 28.87
CA PHE A 64 24.58 13.82 28.80
C PHE A 64 24.12 13.73 27.35
N SER A 65 24.75 14.45 26.42
CA SER A 65 24.44 14.30 24.99
C SER A 65 24.68 12.88 24.52
N ILE A 66 25.84 12.28 24.84
CA ILE A 66 26.15 10.89 24.46
C ILE A 66 25.22 9.89 25.16
N LYS A 67 24.94 10.06 26.46
CA LYS A 67 24.02 9.18 27.21
C LYS A 67 22.57 9.32 26.73
N THR A 68 22.17 10.52 26.30
CA THR A 68 20.85 10.79 25.73
C THR A 68 20.72 10.17 24.35
N GLU A 69 21.78 10.20 23.54
CA GLU A 69 21.84 9.59 22.21
C GLU A 69 21.88 8.05 22.29
N ILE A 70 22.65 7.47 23.23
CA ILE A 70 22.62 6.03 23.52
C ILE A 70 21.24 5.60 24.05
N LYS A 71 20.62 6.42 24.90
CA LYS A 71 19.27 6.15 25.43
C LYS A 71 18.22 6.25 24.32
N SER A 72 18.31 7.21 23.40
CA SER A 72 17.38 7.34 22.27
C SER A 72 17.57 6.20 21.26
N LEU A 73 18.81 5.75 21.02
CA LEU A 73 19.10 4.60 20.17
C LEU A 73 18.62 3.28 20.78
N ASN A 74 18.83 3.07 22.08
CA ASN A 74 18.29 1.91 22.78
C ASN A 74 16.76 1.94 22.82
N LEU A 75 16.16 3.11 23.03
CA LEU A 75 14.71 3.27 23.00
C LEU A 75 14.15 3.02 21.60
N SER A 76 14.78 3.52 20.54
CA SER A 76 14.35 3.26 19.16
C SER A 76 14.53 1.79 18.77
N LEU A 77 15.59 1.12 19.22
CA LEU A 77 15.78 -0.31 19.03
C LEU A 77 14.74 -1.14 19.79
N ILE A 78 14.45 -0.78 21.05
CA ILE A 78 13.41 -1.43 21.85
C ILE A 78 12.04 -1.22 21.21
N ILE A 79 11.72 0.01 20.79
CA ILE A 79 10.47 0.34 20.07
C ILE A 79 10.40 -0.47 18.77
N ASN A 80 11.47 -0.52 17.97
CA ASN A 80 11.46 -1.30 16.74
C ASN A 80 11.24 -2.78 17.01
N HIS A 81 11.90 -3.36 18.02
CA HIS A 81 11.70 -4.76 18.38
C HIS A 81 10.27 -5.03 18.87
N THR A 82 9.72 -4.20 19.76
CA THR A 82 8.35 -4.36 20.27
C THR A 82 7.31 -4.16 19.16
N THR A 83 7.51 -3.19 18.27
CA THR A 83 6.67 -2.95 17.10
C THR A 83 6.71 -4.13 16.12
N ILE A 84 7.90 -4.68 15.84
CA ILE A 84 8.04 -5.87 14.97
C ILE A 84 7.34 -7.08 15.58
N GLU A 85 7.54 -7.33 16.87
CA GLU A 85 6.86 -8.44 17.57
C GLU A 85 5.35 -8.26 17.59
N TYR A 86 4.86 -7.03 17.78
CA TYR A 86 3.45 -6.71 17.66
C TYR A 86 2.89 -7.08 16.29
N TYR A 87 3.54 -6.66 15.20
CA TYR A 87 3.08 -6.99 13.85
C TYR A 87 3.18 -8.48 13.51
N LYS A 88 4.21 -9.18 14.00
CA LYS A 88 4.30 -10.65 13.86
C LYS A 88 3.13 -11.35 14.55
N GLN A 89 2.79 -10.94 15.77
CA GLN A 89 1.66 -11.50 16.51
C GLN A 89 0.33 -11.17 15.82
N TYR A 90 0.19 -9.95 15.31
CA TYR A 90 -0.96 -9.53 14.52
C TYR A 90 -1.15 -10.43 13.28
N VAL A 91 -0.10 -10.61 12.48
CA VAL A 91 -0.11 -11.48 11.29
C VAL A 91 -0.45 -12.92 11.66
N LYS A 92 0.22 -13.47 12.67
CA LYS A 92 -0.02 -14.84 13.13
C LYS A 92 -1.47 -15.05 13.56
N ARG A 93 -2.02 -14.10 14.32
CA ARG A 93 -3.41 -14.15 14.78
C ARG A 93 -4.38 -14.07 13.60
N LYS A 94 -4.20 -13.12 12.68
CA LYS A 94 -5.05 -12.98 11.50
C LYS A 94 -5.02 -14.22 10.60
N ASN A 95 -3.83 -14.77 10.35
CA ASN A 95 -3.66 -16.00 9.58
C ASN A 95 -4.21 -17.24 10.28
N HIS A 96 -4.32 -17.23 11.61
CA HIS A 96 -4.94 -18.31 12.37
C HIS A 96 -6.47 -18.20 12.40
N GLU A 97 -7.02 -16.99 12.58
CA GLU A 97 -8.46 -16.71 12.56
C GLU A 97 -9.08 -17.12 11.21
N GLN A 98 -8.33 -16.95 10.11
CA GLN A 98 -8.74 -17.36 8.77
C GLN A 98 -10.14 -16.86 8.37
N PHE A 99 -10.52 -15.68 8.87
CA PHE A 99 -11.86 -15.14 8.72
C PHE A 99 -12.25 -14.98 7.24
N MET A 100 -13.46 -15.43 6.90
CA MET A 100 -14.02 -15.34 5.56
C MET A 100 -15.15 -14.31 5.54
N TYR A 101 -14.98 -13.26 4.75
CA TYR A 101 -15.98 -12.25 4.46
C TYR A 101 -16.98 -12.79 3.44
N ASN A 102 -18.24 -12.34 3.57
CA ASN A 102 -19.37 -12.77 2.74
C ASN A 102 -19.51 -14.31 2.71
N SER A 103 -19.32 -14.94 3.87
CA SER A 103 -19.40 -16.40 3.98
C SER A 103 -20.77 -16.97 3.60
N ASN A 104 -21.82 -16.15 3.66
CA ASN A 104 -23.16 -16.46 3.16
C ASN A 104 -23.23 -16.70 1.64
N LEU A 105 -22.30 -16.13 0.87
CA LEU A 105 -22.20 -16.35 -0.57
C LEU A 105 -21.41 -17.62 -0.91
N TYR A 106 -20.65 -18.15 0.05
CA TYR A 106 -19.89 -19.37 -0.15
C TYR A 106 -20.81 -20.60 -0.12
N SER A 107 -20.73 -21.42 -1.16
CA SER A 107 -21.38 -22.73 -1.18
C SER A 107 -20.44 -23.77 -1.76
N SER A 108 -20.17 -24.82 -0.98
CA SER A 108 -19.28 -25.92 -1.38
C SER A 108 -19.75 -26.65 -2.65
N LYS A 109 -21.01 -26.49 -3.06
CA LYS A 109 -21.56 -27.09 -4.28
C LYS A 109 -21.37 -26.23 -5.52
N THR A 110 -21.26 -24.91 -5.36
CA THR A 110 -21.19 -23.96 -6.47
C THR A 110 -19.80 -23.36 -6.66
N THR A 111 -18.95 -23.35 -5.63
CA THR A 111 -17.58 -22.88 -5.74
C THR A 111 -16.75 -23.84 -6.60
N ARG A 112 -16.30 -23.38 -7.76
CA ARG A 112 -15.48 -24.13 -8.73
C ARG A 112 -14.06 -23.61 -8.84
N TYR A 113 -13.84 -22.35 -8.50
CA TYR A 113 -12.56 -21.67 -8.71
C TYR A 113 -12.03 -21.06 -7.41
N ILE A 114 -10.71 -21.07 -7.25
CA ILE A 114 -10.02 -20.35 -6.17
C ILE A 114 -9.06 -19.38 -6.84
N LEU A 115 -9.26 -18.08 -6.59
CA LEU A 115 -8.41 -17.03 -7.12
C LEU A 115 -7.50 -16.51 -6.01
N LEU A 116 -6.21 -16.78 -6.10
CA LEU A 116 -5.20 -16.23 -5.19
C LEU A 116 -4.59 -14.97 -5.82
N VAL A 117 -4.73 -13.83 -5.14
CA VAL A 117 -4.27 -12.52 -5.62
C VAL A 117 -3.21 -11.99 -4.67
N GLN A 118 -2.00 -11.74 -5.17
CA GLN A 118 -0.96 -11.09 -4.38
C GLN A 118 -1.15 -9.56 -4.41
N VAL A 119 -1.20 -8.96 -3.24
CA VAL A 119 -1.44 -7.53 -3.03
C VAL A 119 -0.24 -6.93 -2.31
N HIS A 120 0.28 -5.84 -2.89
CA HIS A 120 1.34 -5.02 -2.30
C HIS A 120 0.75 -3.69 -1.82
N THR A 121 1.32 -2.55 -2.23
CA THR A 121 0.94 -1.19 -1.77
C THR A 121 0.09 -0.38 -2.76
N ARG A 122 -0.20 -0.92 -3.95
CA ARG A 122 -0.83 -0.15 -5.04
C ARG A 122 -2.35 -0.23 -5.00
N ILE A 123 -2.96 0.49 -4.05
CA ILE A 123 -4.41 0.48 -3.81
C ILE A 123 -5.25 0.86 -5.06
N VAL A 124 -4.76 1.77 -5.91
CA VAL A 124 -5.47 2.18 -7.14
C VAL A 124 -5.62 1.02 -8.13
N TYR A 125 -4.62 0.16 -8.25
CA TYR A 125 -4.70 -1.01 -9.11
C TYR A 125 -5.56 -2.09 -8.49
N LEU A 126 -5.49 -2.27 -7.17
CA LEU A 126 -6.39 -3.19 -6.47
C LEU A 126 -7.86 -2.78 -6.66
N LYS A 127 -8.17 -1.49 -6.56
CA LYS A 127 -9.52 -0.97 -6.79
C LYS A 127 -10.01 -1.29 -8.21
N LYS A 128 -9.22 -0.94 -9.23
CA LYS A 128 -9.54 -1.25 -10.62
C LYS A 128 -9.68 -2.76 -10.86
N PHE A 129 -8.83 -3.57 -10.23
CA PHE A 129 -8.91 -5.02 -10.30
C PHE A 129 -10.24 -5.54 -9.73
N ILE A 130 -10.65 -5.05 -8.55
CA ILE A 130 -11.94 -5.42 -7.93
C ILE A 130 -13.12 -4.98 -8.80
N GLU A 131 -13.07 -3.77 -9.36
CA GLU A 131 -14.09 -3.27 -10.30
C GLU A 131 -14.23 -4.21 -11.51
N MET A 132 -13.11 -4.59 -12.14
CA MET A 132 -13.13 -5.53 -13.27
C MET A 132 -13.59 -6.93 -12.85
N LEU A 133 -13.31 -7.34 -11.62
CA LEU A 133 -13.71 -8.65 -11.10
C LEU A 133 -15.24 -8.73 -10.89
N GLN A 134 -15.86 -7.61 -10.55
CA GLN A 134 -17.32 -7.51 -10.38
C GLN A 134 -18.07 -7.76 -11.69
N ASP A 135 -17.48 -7.40 -12.83
CA ASP A 135 -18.07 -7.56 -14.16
C ASP A 135 -17.97 -9.00 -14.70
N VAL A 136 -17.23 -9.89 -14.02
CA VAL A 136 -17.05 -11.28 -14.46
C VAL A 136 -18.25 -12.13 -14.04
N GLU A 137 -19.03 -12.61 -15.01
CA GLU A 137 -20.26 -13.40 -14.78
C GLU A 137 -20.06 -14.62 -13.86
N THR A 138 -18.92 -15.31 -14.00
CA THR A 138 -18.63 -16.55 -13.27
C THR A 138 -17.99 -16.32 -11.90
N ILE A 139 -17.83 -15.07 -11.45
CA ILE A 139 -17.13 -14.76 -10.21
C ILE A 139 -17.86 -15.26 -8.96
N ASN A 140 -19.19 -15.37 -9.04
CA ASN A 140 -20.04 -15.93 -7.98
C ASN A 140 -19.72 -17.39 -7.65
N GLN A 141 -19.03 -18.10 -8.54
CA GLN A 141 -18.56 -19.48 -8.34
C GLN A 141 -17.10 -19.54 -7.89
N SER A 142 -16.53 -18.42 -7.46
CA SER A 142 -15.14 -18.34 -7.03
C SER A 142 -15.00 -17.97 -5.56
N LEU A 143 -13.93 -18.47 -4.94
CA LEU A 143 -13.41 -17.96 -3.68
C LEU A 143 -12.18 -17.10 -3.98
N VAL A 144 -12.20 -15.84 -3.55
CA VAL A 144 -11.08 -14.92 -3.77
C VAL A 144 -10.26 -14.82 -2.48
N ILE A 145 -8.96 -15.13 -2.58
CA ILE A 145 -8.01 -15.05 -1.48
C ILE A 145 -6.99 -13.97 -1.81
N PHE A 146 -6.97 -12.89 -1.03
CA PHE A 146 -5.95 -11.86 -1.13
C PHE A 146 -4.78 -12.19 -0.20
N SER A 147 -3.57 -12.25 -0.74
CA SER A 147 -2.33 -12.41 0.02
C SER A 147 -1.62 -11.06 0.08
N HIS A 148 -1.53 -10.48 1.28
CA HIS A 148 -0.97 -9.16 1.53
C HIS A 148 0.43 -9.27 2.15
N ASP A 149 1.44 -8.69 1.52
CA ASP A 149 2.78 -8.61 2.10
C ASP A 149 3.02 -7.34 2.94
N PHE A 150 2.02 -6.45 2.99
CA PHE A 150 2.09 -5.17 3.67
C PHE A 150 0.83 -4.90 4.50
N ILE A 151 1.00 -4.37 5.72
CA ILE A 151 -0.10 -4.06 6.63
C ILE A 151 -0.55 -2.62 6.39
N ASP A 152 -1.70 -2.47 5.75
CA ASP A 152 -2.28 -1.17 5.39
C ASP A 152 -3.79 -1.17 5.65
N SER A 153 -4.26 -0.18 6.43
CA SER A 153 -5.68 -0.06 6.80
C SER A 153 -6.59 0.21 5.61
N ASP A 154 -6.12 0.94 4.61
CA ASP A 154 -6.93 1.35 3.46
C ASP A 154 -7.14 0.19 2.50
N ILE A 155 -6.08 -0.62 2.31
CA ILE A 155 -6.15 -1.86 1.55
C ILE A 155 -7.09 -2.86 2.26
N ASN A 156 -6.98 -2.99 3.58
CA ASN A 156 -7.87 -3.84 4.36
C ASN A 156 -9.32 -3.40 4.19
N ALA A 157 -9.59 -2.09 4.34
CA ALA A 157 -10.93 -1.54 4.16
C ALA A 157 -11.50 -1.83 2.77
N LEU A 158 -10.68 -1.68 1.72
CA LEU A 158 -11.08 -1.97 0.34
C LEU A 158 -11.45 -3.44 0.16
N VAL A 159 -10.66 -4.38 0.69
CA VAL A 159 -10.93 -5.81 0.61
C VAL A 159 -12.18 -6.20 1.42
N THR A 160 -12.39 -5.60 2.59
CA THR A 160 -13.57 -5.88 3.42
C THR A 160 -14.88 -5.32 2.85
N ASN A 161 -14.80 -4.30 2.00
CA ASN A 161 -15.97 -3.67 1.37
C ASN A 161 -16.48 -4.43 0.13
N ILE A 162 -15.79 -5.50 -0.30
CA ILE A 162 -16.27 -6.36 -1.38
C ILE A 162 -17.51 -7.09 -0.89
N THR A 163 -18.61 -7.08 -1.66
CA THR A 163 -19.91 -7.67 -1.26
C THR A 163 -20.43 -8.75 -2.20
N PHE A 164 -19.80 -8.98 -3.35
CA PHE A 164 -20.33 -9.83 -4.43
C PHE A 164 -19.73 -11.24 -4.50
N VAL A 165 -18.66 -11.51 -3.75
CA VAL A 165 -17.93 -12.79 -3.75
C VAL A 165 -17.47 -13.14 -2.33
N PRO A 166 -17.36 -14.42 -1.95
CA PRO A 166 -16.70 -14.80 -0.71
C PRO A 166 -15.21 -14.44 -0.78
N VAL A 167 -14.73 -13.74 0.24
CA VAL A 167 -13.37 -13.20 0.30
C VAL A 167 -12.66 -13.67 1.56
N LYS A 168 -11.40 -14.06 1.41
CA LYS A 168 -10.47 -14.27 2.51
C LYS A 168 -9.23 -13.42 2.27
N TYR A 169 -8.60 -12.94 3.32
CA TYR A 169 -7.26 -12.38 3.20
C TYR A 169 -6.30 -13.05 4.18
N ILE A 170 -5.06 -13.16 3.74
CA ILE A 170 -3.94 -13.70 4.49
C ILE A 170 -2.75 -12.75 4.32
N PHE A 171 -1.85 -12.77 5.30
CA PHE A 171 -0.57 -12.07 5.26
C PHE A 171 0.58 -13.05 5.00
#